data_AF-A0A970HGC0-F1
#
_entry.id   AF-A0A970HGC0-F1
#
_cell.length_a   1.000
_cell.length_b   1.000
_cell.length_c   1.000
_cell.angle_alpha   90.00
_cell.angle_beta   90.00
_cell.angle_gamma   90.00
#
_symmetry.space_group_name_H-M   'P 1'
#
loop_
_entity.id
_entity.type
_entity.pdbx_description
1 polymer ?
#
loop_
_entity_poly.entity_id
_entity_poly.type
_entity_poly.pdbx_seq_one_letter_code
_entity_poly.pdbx_strand_id
1 'polypeptide(L)'
;MQDVFVDGRIAVKPMPVYQGRRATVKYKGLLAQSGAQKVYMHVGYGQDWKNSTDIPMSYVGGQCWQTDVTIDGTDRLNFCFRDNGGNWDNNWGMNWAVEIL
;
A
#
# COMPACT_ATOMS: atom_id res chain seq x y z
N MET A 1 7.95 8.70 -17.02
CA MET A 1 7.85 7.22 -17.00
C MET A 1 6.57 6.86 -16.24
N GLN A 2 5.64 6.13 -16.86
CA GLN A 2 4.32 5.86 -16.29
C GLN A 2 4.41 4.88 -15.10
N ASP A 3 3.46 4.93 -14.16
CA ASP A 3 3.37 3.94 -13.09
C ASP A 3 2.79 2.62 -13.65
N VAL A 4 3.45 1.51 -13.33
CA VAL A 4 2.92 0.17 -13.63
C VAL A 4 2.06 -0.27 -12.46
N PHE A 5 0.75 -0.39 -12.71
CA PHE A 5 -0.18 -0.86 -11.70
C PHE A 5 -0.31 -2.38 -11.77
N VAL A 6 0.12 -3.07 -10.72
CA VAL A 6 -0.16 -4.49 -10.49
C VAL A 6 -1.67 -4.65 -10.33
N ASP A 7 -2.23 -5.63 -11.04
CA ASP A 7 -3.67 -5.94 -11.10
C ASP A 7 -4.61 -4.76 -11.43
N GLY A 8 -4.03 -3.64 -11.88
CA GLY A 8 -4.74 -2.40 -12.12
C GLY A 8 -5.04 -1.56 -10.88
N ARG A 9 -4.69 -1.97 -9.65
CA ARG A 9 -5.08 -1.24 -8.42
C ARG A 9 -3.93 -0.64 -7.63
N ILE A 10 -2.75 -1.27 -7.60
CA ILE A 10 -1.60 -0.77 -6.82
C ILE A 10 -0.35 -0.59 -7.67
N ALA A 11 0.49 0.38 -7.34
CA ALA A 11 1.84 0.50 -7.89
C ALA A 11 2.84 0.73 -6.76
N VAL A 12 4.02 0.12 -6.85
CA VAL A 12 5.10 0.28 -5.85
C VAL A 12 6.38 0.68 -6.58
N LYS A 13 7.08 1.70 -6.08
CA LYS A 13 8.34 2.19 -6.66
C LYS A 13 9.35 2.59 -5.57
N PRO A 14 10.64 2.26 -5.70
CA PRO A 14 11.21 1.39 -6.73
C PRO A 14 10.74 -0.07 -6.56
N MET A 15 10.96 -0.85 -7.61
CA MET A 15 10.80 -2.31 -7.59
C MET A 15 12.09 -2.91 -8.16
N PRO A 16 12.78 -3.81 -7.43
CA PRO A 16 12.45 -4.31 -6.09
C PRO A 16 12.57 -3.22 -4.99
N VAL A 17 11.98 -3.48 -3.83
CA VAL A 17 12.18 -2.65 -2.62
C VAL A 17 13.36 -3.19 -1.81
N TYR A 18 14.03 -2.32 -1.07
CA TYR A 18 15.22 -2.68 -0.29
C TYR A 18 15.12 -2.21 1.15
N GLN A 19 15.68 -2.98 2.08
CA GLN A 19 15.75 -2.57 3.49
C GLN A 19 16.48 -1.23 3.65
N GLY A 20 15.98 -0.40 4.56
CA GLY A 20 16.47 0.95 4.86
C GLY A 20 16.15 1.99 3.79
N ARG A 21 15.50 1.60 2.68
CA ARG A 21 15.12 2.52 1.60
C ARG A 21 13.65 2.87 1.66
N ARG A 22 13.31 3.98 0.99
CA ARG A 22 11.93 4.42 0.82
C ARG A 22 11.32 3.78 -0.41
N ALA A 23 10.06 3.37 -0.29
CA ALA A 23 9.18 3.03 -1.41
C ALA A 23 7.94 3.91 -1.40
N THR A 24 7.49 4.33 -2.58
CA THR A 24 6.20 4.98 -2.80
C THR A 24 5.19 3.93 -3.23
N VAL A 25 4.05 3.90 -2.55
CA VAL A 25 2.90 3.05 -2.89
C VAL A 25 1.77 3.93 -3.38
N LYS A 26 1.22 3.60 -4.55
CA LYS A 26 0.00 4.19 -5.11
C LYS A 26 -1.14 3.19 -5.06
N TYR A 27 -2.34 3.71 -4.82
CA TYR A 27 -3.56 2.93 -4.69
C TYR A 27 -4.72 3.60 -5.41
N LYS A 28 -5.38 2.87 -6.30
CA LYS A 28 -6.60 3.30 -7.00
C LYS A 28 -7.70 2.23 -7.01
N GLY A 29 -7.66 1.35 -6.00
CA GLY A 29 -8.59 0.21 -5.84
C GLY A 29 -9.95 0.61 -5.26
N LEU A 30 -10.62 -0.37 -4.64
CA LEU A 30 -12.04 -0.30 -4.26
C LEU A 30 -12.40 0.99 -3.51
N LEU A 31 -11.70 1.31 -2.42
CA LEU A 31 -12.02 2.46 -1.57
C LEU A 31 -11.89 3.78 -2.32
N ALA A 32 -10.87 3.89 -3.18
CA ALA A 32 -10.67 5.07 -4.01
C ALA A 32 -11.78 5.22 -5.07
N GLN A 33 -12.23 4.10 -5.64
CA GLN A 33 -13.34 4.08 -6.59
C GLN A 33 -14.69 4.36 -5.93
N SER A 34 -14.85 3.98 -4.66
CA SER A 34 -16.06 4.19 -3.86
C SER A 34 -16.15 5.59 -3.21
N GLY A 35 -15.22 6.50 -3.50
CA GLY A 35 -15.27 7.88 -3.02
C GLY A 35 -14.85 8.06 -1.56
N ALA A 36 -13.96 7.21 -1.04
CA ALA A 36 -13.39 7.37 0.29
C ALA A 36 -12.79 8.78 0.47
N GLN A 37 -13.07 9.40 1.62
CA GLN A 37 -12.58 10.76 1.92
C GLN A 37 -11.16 10.77 2.48
N LYS A 38 -10.76 9.68 3.14
CA LYS A 38 -9.41 9.43 3.63
C LYS A 38 -9.09 7.97 3.42
N VAL A 39 -7.87 7.69 2.97
CA VAL A 39 -7.36 6.32 2.83
C VAL A 39 -6.07 6.21 3.62
N TYR A 40 -5.91 5.06 4.28
CA TYR A 40 -4.73 4.68 5.03
C TYR A 40 -4.20 3.38 4.44
N MET A 41 -2.89 3.28 4.28
CA MET A 41 -2.22 2.01 4.00
C MET A 41 -1.92 1.33 5.33
N HIS A 42 -2.55 0.19 5.57
CA HIS A 42 -2.17 -0.71 6.66
C HIS A 42 -1.01 -1.57 6.18
N VAL A 43 0.12 -1.55 6.88
CA VAL A 43 1.36 -2.17 6.41
C VAL A 43 2.07 -2.87 7.57
N GLY A 44 2.72 -4.00 7.29
CA GLY A 44 3.53 -4.76 8.26
C GLY A 44 4.43 -5.78 7.56
N TYR A 45 5.22 -6.52 8.32
CA TYR A 45 6.26 -7.42 7.79
C TYR A 45 6.01 -8.90 8.10
N GLY A 46 6.35 -9.77 7.13
CA GLY A 46 6.27 -11.23 7.29
C GLY A 46 4.84 -11.76 7.41
N GLN A 47 4.66 -13.03 7.78
CA GLN A 47 3.31 -13.63 7.93
C GLN A 47 2.54 -13.07 9.13
N ASP A 48 3.25 -12.67 10.18
CA ASP A 48 2.65 -12.22 11.44
C ASP A 48 2.32 -10.71 11.47
N TRP A 49 2.49 -10.00 10.35
CA TRP A 49 2.29 -8.54 10.28
C TRP A 49 3.08 -7.76 11.33
N LYS A 50 4.35 -8.15 11.55
CA LYS A 50 5.21 -7.49 12.54
C LYS A 50 5.32 -6.00 12.24
N ASN A 51 5.35 -5.19 13.30
CA ASN A 51 5.41 -3.72 13.23
C ASN A 51 4.28 -3.12 12.38
N SER A 52 3.08 -3.69 12.48
CA SER A 52 1.92 -3.19 11.75
C SER A 52 1.59 -1.75 12.11
N THR A 53 1.34 -0.91 11.11
CA THR A 53 0.93 0.47 11.30
C THR A 53 0.03 0.95 10.16
N ASP A 54 -0.74 2.01 10.42
CA ASP A 54 -1.54 2.69 9.41
C ASP A 54 -0.86 3.98 8.99
N ILE A 55 -0.50 4.08 7.72
CA ILE A 55 0.11 5.28 7.14
C ILE A 55 -0.97 6.07 6.37
N PRO A 56 -1.24 7.34 6.71
CA PRO A 56 -2.17 8.15 5.95
C PRO A 56 -1.67 8.35 4.51
N MET A 57 -2.58 8.28 3.54
CA MET A 57 -2.27 8.50 2.13
C MET A 57 -2.73 9.89 1.69
N SER A 58 -2.00 10.48 0.74
CA SER A 58 -2.36 11.72 0.07
C SER A 58 -3.13 11.42 -1.21
N TYR A 59 -4.25 12.11 -1.43
CA TYR A 59 -4.97 12.07 -2.70
C TYR A 59 -4.16 12.79 -3.78
N VAL A 60 -3.97 12.13 -4.92
CA VAL A 60 -3.17 12.67 -6.06
C VAL A 60 -4.00 12.89 -7.33
N GLY A 61 -5.33 12.88 -7.21
CA GLY A 61 -6.24 13.04 -8.34
C GLY A 61 -6.54 11.73 -9.08
N GLY A 62 -7.56 11.75 -9.93
CA GLY A 62 -7.94 10.61 -10.76
C GLY A 62 -8.26 9.33 -9.98
N GLN A 63 -8.89 9.44 -8.80
CA GLN A 63 -9.18 8.31 -7.90
C GLN A 63 -7.92 7.53 -7.48
N CYS A 64 -6.80 8.23 -7.33
CA CYS A 64 -5.54 7.65 -6.89
C CYS A 64 -5.05 8.31 -5.60
N TRP A 65 -4.54 7.49 -4.69
CA TRP A 65 -3.91 7.85 -3.44
C TRP A 65 -2.45 7.42 -3.46
N GLN A 66 -1.59 8.10 -2.72
CA GLN A 66 -0.19 7.69 -2.58
C GLN A 66 0.34 7.90 -1.17
N THR A 67 1.32 7.10 -0.78
CA THR A 67 2.12 7.36 0.41
C THR A 67 3.54 6.82 0.25
N ASP A 68 4.44 7.29 1.10
CA ASP A 68 5.81 6.80 1.19
C ASP A 68 5.95 5.93 2.45
N VAL A 69 6.71 4.84 2.34
CA VAL A 69 7.05 3.95 3.45
C VAL A 69 8.56 3.71 3.46
N THR A 70 9.18 3.81 4.63
CA THR A 70 10.55 3.33 4.85
C THR A 70 10.49 1.84 5.14
N ILE A 71 11.28 1.05 4.42
CA ILE A 71 11.30 -0.42 4.55
C ILE A 71 12.24 -0.80 5.70
N ASP A 72 11.68 -1.19 6.83
CA ASP A 72 12.46 -1.52 8.04
C ASP A 72 12.62 -3.03 8.25
N GLY A 73 11.77 -3.85 7.61
CA GLY A 73 11.85 -5.31 7.66
C GLY A 73 12.81 -5.93 6.64
N THR A 74 13.05 -7.22 6.79
CA THR A 74 14.00 -8.01 5.97
C THR A 74 13.34 -8.99 5.02
N ASP A 75 12.11 -9.42 5.31
CA ASP A 75 11.51 -10.56 4.62
C ASP A 75 10.55 -10.10 3.53
N ARG A 76 9.31 -9.78 3.91
CA ARG A 76 8.24 -9.40 3.01
C ARG A 76 7.47 -8.22 3.58
N LEU A 77 7.22 -7.20 2.76
CA LEU A 77 6.30 -6.12 3.09
C LEU A 77 4.89 -6.55 2.69
N ASN A 78 3.96 -6.63 3.63
CA ASN A 78 2.55 -6.86 3.37
C ASN A 78 1.78 -5.57 3.60
N PHE A 79 0.79 -5.30 2.77
CA PHE A 79 -0.07 -4.13 2.93
C PHE A 79 -1.46 -4.34 2.36
N CYS A 80 -2.40 -3.58 2.91
CA CYS A 80 -3.76 -3.41 2.45
C CYS A 80 -4.24 -1.98 2.77
N PHE A 81 -5.49 -1.68 2.48
CA PHE A 81 -6.00 -0.31 2.63
C PHE A 81 -7.27 -0.30 3.47
N ARG A 82 -7.42 0.75 4.26
CA ARG A 82 -8.69 1.08 4.91
C ARG A 82 -9.05 2.54 4.73
N ASP A 83 -10.34 2.84 4.82
CA ASP A 83 -10.81 4.22 4.85
C ASP A 83 -11.05 4.72 6.28
N ASN A 84 -11.59 5.93 6.41
CA ASN A 84 -12.01 6.51 7.69
C ASN A 84 -13.37 5.99 8.19
N GLY A 85 -14.11 5.23 7.37
CA GLY A 85 -15.38 4.59 7.73
C GLY A 85 -15.20 3.18 8.29
N GLY A 86 -13.97 2.66 8.32
CA GLY A 86 -13.67 1.30 8.79
C GLY A 86 -13.85 0.23 7.71
N ASN A 87 -14.00 0.62 6.44
CA ASN A 87 -14.03 -0.31 5.33
C ASN A 87 -12.61 -0.71 4.93
N TRP A 88 -12.45 -1.95 4.49
CA TRP A 88 -11.17 -2.52 4.09
C TRP A 88 -11.18 -2.93 2.63
N ASP A 89 -10.08 -2.64 1.95
CA ASP A 89 -9.66 -3.31 0.73
C ASP A 89 -8.40 -4.11 1.04
N ASN A 90 -8.62 -5.38 1.36
CA ASN A 90 -7.57 -6.35 1.66
C ASN A 90 -7.43 -7.38 0.54
N ASN A 91 -7.80 -7.02 -0.69
CA ASN A 91 -7.72 -7.90 -1.86
C ASN A 91 -8.37 -9.28 -1.60
N TRP A 92 -9.60 -9.26 -1.07
CA TRP A 92 -10.35 -10.47 -0.70
C TRP A 92 -9.61 -11.37 0.30
N GLY A 93 -8.93 -10.76 1.28
CA GLY A 93 -8.14 -11.46 2.30
C GLY A 93 -6.74 -11.87 1.86
N MET A 94 -6.37 -11.72 0.59
CA MET A 94 -5.03 -12.05 0.10
C MET A 94 -3.99 -10.98 0.46
N ASN A 95 -4.44 -9.74 0.66
CA ASN A 95 -3.61 -8.54 0.77
C ASN A 95 -2.72 -8.34 -0.48
N TRP A 96 -1.86 -7.33 -0.45
CA TRP A 96 -0.74 -7.22 -1.38
C TRP A 96 0.55 -7.43 -0.61
N ALA A 97 1.55 -7.96 -1.30
CA ALA A 97 2.86 -8.19 -0.71
C ALA A 97 3.97 -8.02 -1.75
N VAL A 98 5.14 -7.60 -1.28
CA VAL A 98 6.34 -7.44 -2.10
C VAL A 98 7.54 -7.97 -1.32
N GLU A 99 8.41 -8.70 -2.01
CA GLU A 99 9.66 -9.22 -1.43
C GLU A 99 10.64 -8.07 -1.20
N ILE A 100 11.37 -8.13 -0.08
CA ILE A 100 12.41 -7.17 0.28
C ILE A 100 13.76 -7.77 -0.09
N LEU A 101 14.59 -7.00 -0.80
CA LEU A 101 15.96 -7.39 -1.18
C LEU A 101 17.04 -6.60 -0.44
#